data_AF-A0AAX3YT17-F1
#
_entry.id   AF-A0AAX3YT17-F1
#
_cell.length_a   1.000
_cell.length_b   1.000
_cell.length_c   1.000
_cell.angle_alpha   90.00
_cell.angle_beta   90.00
_cell.angle_gamma   90.00
#
_symmetry.space_group_name_H-M   'P 1'
#
loop_
_entity.id
_entity.type
_entity.pdbx_description
1 polymer ?
#
loop_
_entity_poly.entity_id
_entity_poly.type
_entity_poly.pdbx_seq_one_letter_code
_entity_poly.pdbx_strand_id
1 'polypeptide(L)'
;MSARPGNLSTDAALPSLATDDASPAPHILAAAARTGTDIELRIHTSITPFDVAAEQWFPATAGFVATVIVHIVDAATGGPRYLPPAEPAEWARAIFTTTAGAAHGYFLGAVDPNTGTHRRGQLAYRLYLDTDRQAIPVPHQLVTCPHYLLPGLDGRAEITIPTTA
;
A
#
# COMPACT_ATOMS: atom_id res chain seq x y z
N MET A 1 -13.25 22.51 -4.64
CA MET A 1 -11.83 22.88 -4.64
C MET A 1 -11.05 21.64 -5.00
N SER A 2 -10.39 21.62 -6.16
CA SER A 2 -9.65 20.46 -6.65
C SER A 2 -8.28 20.40 -5.95
N ALA A 3 -8.02 19.35 -5.18
CA ALA A 3 -6.70 19.13 -4.59
C ALA A 3 -5.72 18.79 -5.72
N ARG A 4 -4.78 19.70 -5.96
CA ARG A 4 -3.66 19.49 -6.88
C ARG A 4 -2.87 18.26 -6.40
N PRO A 5 -2.47 17.33 -7.28
CA PRO A 5 -1.61 16.23 -6.87
C PRO A 5 -0.32 16.84 -6.30
N GLY A 6 -0.14 16.67 -4.99
CA GLY A 6 1.06 17.12 -4.29
C GLY A 6 2.24 16.37 -4.88
N ASN A 7 3.14 17.11 -5.50
CA ASN A 7 4.42 16.55 -5.94
C ASN A 7 5.10 15.99 -4.69
N LEU A 8 5.43 14.70 -4.68
CA LEU A 8 6.17 14.03 -3.61
C LEU A 8 7.58 14.63 -3.58
N SER A 9 7.71 15.84 -3.03
CA SER A 9 8.98 16.54 -2.89
C SER A 9 9.68 15.97 -1.68
N THR A 10 10.26 14.79 -1.87
CA THR A 10 11.24 14.21 -0.99
C THR A 10 12.38 13.81 -1.92
N ASP A 11 13.62 14.25 -1.64
CA ASP A 11 14.84 13.83 -2.36
C ASP A 11 15.12 12.30 -2.24
N ALA A 12 14.19 11.58 -1.64
CA ALA A 12 14.27 10.17 -1.36
C ALA A 12 13.70 9.41 -2.57
N ALA A 13 14.60 8.77 -3.33
CA ALA A 13 14.22 7.97 -4.48
C ALA A 13 13.20 6.89 -4.06
N LEU A 14 12.06 6.86 -4.74
CA LEU A 14 11.05 5.82 -4.51
C LEU A 14 11.65 4.46 -4.88
N PRO A 15 11.54 3.44 -4.01
CA PRO A 15 11.97 2.10 -4.37
C PRO A 15 11.09 1.59 -5.52
N SER A 16 11.72 1.13 -6.60
CA SER A 16 11.03 0.36 -7.64
C SER A 16 11.17 -1.11 -7.31
N LEU A 17 10.05 -1.78 -7.03
CA LEU A 17 10.01 -3.22 -6.80
C LEU A 17 9.89 -4.01 -8.12
N ALA A 18 9.92 -3.32 -9.26
CA ALA A 18 9.71 -3.90 -10.59
C ALA A 18 10.84 -4.85 -11.01
N THR A 19 12.07 -4.49 -10.66
CA THR A 19 13.30 -5.19 -11.06
C THR A 19 13.97 -5.93 -9.91
N ASP A 20 13.41 -5.85 -8.72
CA ASP A 20 14.03 -6.40 -7.53
C ASP A 20 13.76 -7.90 -7.42
N ASP A 21 14.83 -8.65 -7.13
CA ASP A 21 14.70 -10.05 -6.75
C ASP A 21 13.86 -10.14 -5.47
N ALA A 22 13.07 -11.21 -5.34
CA ALA A 22 12.24 -11.45 -4.17
C ALA A 22 13.06 -11.29 -2.87
N SER A 23 12.87 -10.16 -2.18
CA SER A 23 13.56 -9.85 -0.94
C SER A 23 12.53 -9.69 0.18
N PRO A 24 12.59 -10.54 1.23
CA PRO A 24 11.77 -10.35 2.41
C PRO A 24 12.28 -9.20 3.29
N ALA A 25 13.49 -8.69 3.05
CA ALA A 25 14.02 -7.54 3.75
C ALA A 25 13.35 -6.27 3.19
N PRO A 26 12.64 -5.50 4.03
CA PRO A 26 11.94 -4.32 3.54
C PRO A 26 12.93 -3.21 3.19
N HIS A 27 12.73 -2.55 2.07
CA HIS A 27 13.34 -1.25 1.82
C HIS A 27 12.63 -0.22 2.66
N ILE A 28 13.40 0.56 3.41
CA ILE A 28 12.89 1.53 4.37
C ILE A 28 13.13 2.94 3.85
N LEU A 29 12.05 3.69 3.69
CA LEU A 29 12.05 5.11 3.34
C LEU A 29 11.50 5.90 4.52
N ALA A 30 12.17 7.00 4.89
CA ALA A 30 11.66 7.94 5.88
C ALA A 30 11.28 9.26 5.21
N ALA A 31 10.11 9.79 5.55
CA ALA A 31 9.64 11.09 5.07
C ALA A 31 8.88 11.84 6.17
N ALA A 32 9.09 13.14 6.28
CA ALA A 32 8.24 13.97 7.13
C ALA A 32 6.80 13.98 6.60
N ALA A 33 5.82 13.86 7.50
CA ALA A 33 4.42 13.98 7.11
C ALA A 33 4.11 15.42 6.67
N ARG A 34 3.40 15.57 5.56
CA ARG A 34 2.93 16.88 5.04
C ARG A 34 1.80 17.45 5.87
N THR A 35 0.95 16.58 6.41
CA THR A 35 -0.29 16.97 7.10
C THR A 35 -0.21 16.90 8.63
N GLY A 36 0.95 16.60 9.20
CA GLY A 36 1.13 16.44 10.64
C GLY A 36 2.45 17.04 11.14
N THR A 37 2.40 17.75 12.27
CA THR A 37 3.59 18.30 12.94
C THR A 37 4.29 17.22 13.75
N ASP A 38 5.63 17.18 13.66
CA ASP A 38 6.50 16.21 14.35
C ASP A 38 6.12 14.75 14.07
N ILE A 39 5.56 14.48 12.89
CA ILE A 39 5.23 13.13 12.42
C ILE A 39 6.18 12.74 11.29
N GLU A 40 6.78 11.57 11.40
CA GLU A 40 7.55 10.90 10.37
C GLU A 40 6.79 9.67 9.87
N LEU A 41 6.78 9.49 8.55
CA LEU A 41 6.31 8.29 7.87
C LEU A 41 7.52 7.41 7.59
N ARG A 42 7.55 6.21 8.18
CA ARG A 42 8.52 5.16 7.84
C ARG A 42 7.83 4.12 6.97
N ILE A 43 8.20 4.11 5.71
CA ILE A 43 7.54 3.31 4.68
C ILE A 43 8.42 2.10 4.43
N HIS A 44 7.90 0.93 4.76
CA HIS A 44 8.55 -0.36 4.57
C HIS A 44 7.93 -1.00 3.34
N THR A 45 8.77 -1.36 2.37
CA THR A 45 8.32 -1.98 1.13
C THR A 45 9.00 -3.33 0.94
N SER A 46 8.25 -4.38 0.65
CA SER A 46 8.81 -5.71 0.36
C SER A 46 8.07 -6.37 -0.79
N ILE A 47 8.72 -7.31 -1.46
CA ILE A 47 8.09 -8.14 -2.49
C ILE A 47 8.39 -9.62 -2.25
N THR A 48 7.34 -10.41 -2.11
CA THR A 48 7.45 -11.84 -1.75
C THR A 48 6.70 -12.71 -2.75
N PRO A 49 7.28 -13.82 -3.23
CA PRO A 49 6.59 -14.73 -4.11
C PRO A 49 5.48 -15.46 -3.35
N PHE A 50 4.45 -15.89 -4.09
CA PHE A 50 3.44 -16.81 -3.61
C PHE A 50 3.18 -17.89 -4.67
N ASP A 51 2.76 -19.05 -4.19
CA ASP A 51 2.26 -20.15 -5.01
C ASP A 51 1.11 -20.78 -4.22
N VAL A 52 -0.12 -20.63 -4.72
CA VAL A 52 -1.33 -21.14 -4.08
C VAL A 52 -1.98 -22.20 -4.95
N ALA A 53 -2.33 -23.31 -4.31
CA ALA A 53 -3.03 -24.40 -4.97
C ALA A 53 -4.44 -24.00 -5.40
N ALA A 54 -5.00 -24.79 -6.31
CA ALA A 54 -6.39 -24.66 -6.70
C ALA A 54 -7.31 -24.98 -5.51
N GLU A 55 -8.36 -24.19 -5.36
CA GLU A 55 -9.49 -24.45 -4.46
C GLU A 55 -10.76 -24.69 -5.28
N GLN A 56 -11.85 -25.08 -4.63
CA GLN A 56 -13.12 -25.25 -5.33
C GLN A 56 -13.51 -23.93 -6.02
N TRP A 57 -13.66 -23.98 -7.35
CA TRP A 57 -13.95 -22.83 -8.22
C TRP A 57 -12.84 -21.79 -8.42
N PHE A 58 -11.67 -21.95 -7.78
CA PHE A 58 -10.53 -21.04 -7.93
C PHE A 58 -9.29 -21.79 -8.43
N PRO A 59 -8.73 -21.43 -9.61
CA PRO A 59 -7.54 -22.10 -10.12
C PRO A 59 -6.32 -21.85 -9.23
N ALA A 60 -5.30 -22.70 -9.37
CA ALA A 60 -3.99 -22.43 -8.81
C ALA A 60 -3.43 -21.13 -9.40
N THR A 61 -2.71 -20.35 -8.59
CA THR A 61 -2.15 -19.07 -9.00
C THR A 61 -0.79 -18.90 -8.34
N ALA A 62 0.18 -18.42 -9.10
CA ALA A 62 1.50 -18.06 -8.60
C ALA A 62 1.85 -16.64 -9.04
N GLY A 63 2.72 -15.98 -8.28
CA GLY A 63 3.09 -14.60 -8.55
C GLY A 63 3.81 -13.97 -7.38
N PHE A 64 3.62 -12.65 -7.23
CA PHE A 64 4.26 -11.86 -6.18
C PHE A 64 3.27 -10.98 -5.43
N VAL A 65 3.53 -10.77 -4.15
CA VAL A 65 2.84 -9.79 -3.31
C VAL A 65 3.81 -8.66 -3.01
N ALA A 66 3.54 -7.48 -3.55
CA ALA A 66 4.19 -6.25 -3.13
C ALA A 66 3.44 -5.69 -1.91
N THR A 67 4.14 -5.53 -0.80
CA THR A 67 3.57 -5.04 0.46
C THR A 67 4.19 -3.68 0.78
N VAL A 68 3.34 -2.70 1.09
CA VAL A 68 3.75 -1.40 1.62
C VAL A 68 3.14 -1.25 3.00
N ILE A 69 3.99 -1.06 4.01
CA ILE A 69 3.57 -0.73 5.38
C ILE A 69 4.04 0.69 5.67
N VAL A 70 3.11 1.59 5.96
CA VAL A 70 3.42 2.95 6.37
C VAL A 70 3.28 3.02 7.89
N HIS A 71 4.41 3.07 8.59
CA HIS A 71 4.44 3.39 10.01
C HIS A 71 4.35 4.90 10.19
N ILE A 72 3.43 5.34 11.03
CA ILE A 72 3.19 6.73 11.38
C ILE A 72 3.75 6.93 12.78
N VAL A 73 4.88 7.60 12.89
CA VAL A 73 5.61 7.74 14.14
C VAL A 73 5.86 9.19 14.49
N ASP A 74 6.04 9.45 15.77
CA ASP A 74 6.55 10.71 16.27
C ASP A 74 8.02 10.85 15.87
N ALA A 75 8.40 11.99 15.28
CA ALA A 75 9.72 12.20 14.71
C ALA A 75 10.83 12.21 15.79
N ALA A 76 10.51 12.63 17.02
CA ALA A 76 11.48 12.71 18.10
C ALA A 76 11.60 11.40 18.89
N THR A 77 10.47 10.76 19.17
CA THR A 77 10.39 9.61 20.09
C THR A 77 10.27 8.27 19.38
N GLY A 78 9.89 8.26 18.09
CA GLY A 78 9.56 7.04 17.35
C GLY A 78 8.27 6.35 17.80
N GLY A 79 7.52 6.94 18.73
CA GLY A 79 6.26 6.38 19.23
C GLY A 79 5.15 6.43 18.18
N PRO A 80 4.16 5.52 18.20
CA PRO A 80 3.10 5.50 17.20
C PRO A 80 2.21 6.73 17.30
N ARG A 81 1.97 7.37 16.15
CA ARG A 81 1.07 8.52 16.00
C ARG A 81 -0.09 8.16 15.07
N TYR A 82 -1.09 9.03 15.03
CA TYR A 82 -2.20 8.93 14.10
C TYR A 82 -2.06 10.01 13.04
N LEU A 83 -2.31 9.61 11.79
CA LEU A 83 -2.47 10.51 10.66
C LEU A 83 -3.65 9.98 9.83
N PRO A 84 -4.53 10.85 9.31
CA PRO A 84 -5.56 10.42 8.37
C PRO A 84 -4.96 9.64 7.19
N PRO A 85 -5.67 8.63 6.66
CA PRO A 85 -5.09 7.66 5.71
C PRO A 85 -4.80 8.24 4.32
N ALA A 86 -5.22 9.47 4.01
CA ALA A 86 -5.05 10.08 2.69
C ALA A 86 -3.57 10.18 2.29
N GLU A 87 -2.71 10.70 3.18
CA GLU A 87 -1.29 10.86 2.89
C GLU A 87 -0.53 9.50 2.85
N PRO A 88 -0.70 8.58 3.81
CA PRO A 88 -0.16 7.21 3.68
C PRO A 88 -0.61 6.48 2.41
N ALA A 89 -1.87 6.68 1.99
CA ALA A 89 -2.38 6.11 0.75
C ALA A 89 -1.70 6.71 -0.49
N GLU A 90 -1.35 8.01 -0.49
CA GLU A 90 -0.57 8.62 -1.58
C GLU A 90 0.80 7.97 -1.76
N TRP A 91 1.48 7.66 -0.66
CA TRP A 91 2.77 6.94 -0.70
C TRP A 91 2.61 5.53 -1.27
N ALA A 92 1.65 4.75 -0.78
CA ALA A 92 1.39 3.41 -1.29
C ALA A 92 1.05 3.43 -2.79
N ARG A 93 0.24 4.39 -3.23
CA ARG A 93 -0.10 4.55 -4.64
C ARG A 93 1.12 4.83 -5.51
N ALA A 94 1.95 5.79 -5.11
CA ALA A 94 3.15 6.13 -5.88
C ALA A 94 4.09 4.93 -6.04
N ILE A 95 4.28 4.13 -4.98
CA ILE A 95 5.12 2.92 -5.01
C ILE A 95 4.51 1.83 -5.92
N PHE A 96 3.18 1.63 -5.88
CA PHE A 96 2.53 0.66 -6.76
C PHE A 96 2.58 1.09 -8.23
N THR A 97 2.43 2.39 -8.51
CA THR A 97 2.58 2.93 -9.87
C THR A 97 4.01 2.73 -10.40
N THR A 98 5.05 2.94 -9.60
CA THR A 98 6.44 2.69 -10.04
C THR A 98 6.76 1.21 -10.23
N THR A 99 6.07 0.33 -9.50
CA THR A 99 6.34 -1.12 -9.52
C THR A 99 5.80 -1.82 -10.77
N ALA A 100 4.58 -1.50 -11.21
CA ALA A 100 3.95 -2.22 -12.33
C ALA A 100 3.03 -1.35 -13.19
N GLY A 101 3.12 -0.01 -13.08
CA GLY A 101 2.10 0.87 -13.66
C GLY A 101 0.70 0.55 -13.13
N ALA A 102 0.62 -0.01 -11.92
CA ALA A 102 -0.58 -0.67 -11.43
C ALA A 102 -1.74 0.32 -11.30
N ALA A 103 -2.87 -0.05 -11.92
CA ALA A 103 -4.10 0.72 -11.88
C ALA A 103 -4.94 0.43 -10.61
N HIS A 104 -4.61 -0.64 -9.86
CA HIS A 104 -5.28 -0.97 -8.61
C HIS A 104 -4.31 -1.48 -7.54
N GLY A 105 -4.77 -1.46 -6.30
CA GLY A 105 -4.09 -1.99 -5.12
C GLY A 105 -5.10 -2.12 -3.99
N TYR A 106 -4.68 -2.65 -2.85
CA TYR A 106 -5.55 -2.91 -1.71
C TYR A 106 -5.07 -2.20 -0.46
N PHE A 107 -5.99 -1.57 0.25
CA PHE A 107 -5.84 -1.10 1.62
C PHE A 107 -6.35 -2.18 2.59
N LEU A 108 -5.49 -2.56 3.53
CA LEU A 108 -5.78 -3.63 4.50
C LEU A 108 -6.17 -3.09 5.88
N GLY A 109 -5.94 -1.78 6.14
CA GLY A 109 -6.17 -1.17 7.45
C GLY A 109 -4.93 -1.16 8.34
N ALA A 110 -5.16 -0.88 9.63
CA ALA A 110 -4.14 -0.88 10.67
C ALA A 110 -3.87 -2.29 11.19
N VAL A 111 -3.39 -3.16 10.30
CA VAL A 111 -3.18 -4.59 10.58
C VAL A 111 -1.81 -5.04 10.11
N ASP A 112 -1.34 -6.13 10.69
CA ASP A 112 -0.27 -6.97 10.16
C ASP A 112 -0.79 -7.67 8.89
N PRO A 113 -0.20 -7.45 7.72
CA PRO A 113 -0.77 -7.92 6.45
C PRO A 113 -0.73 -9.45 6.29
N ASN A 114 0.08 -10.16 7.08
CA ASN A 114 0.18 -11.61 7.01
C ASN A 114 -0.80 -12.30 7.96
N THR A 115 -1.00 -11.72 9.15
CA THR A 115 -1.81 -12.34 10.21
C THR A 115 -3.19 -11.70 10.41
N GLY A 116 -3.43 -10.52 9.85
CA GLY A 116 -4.63 -9.72 10.09
C GLY A 116 -4.70 -9.09 11.50
N THR A 117 -3.69 -9.31 12.34
CA THR A 117 -3.66 -8.79 13.71
C THR A 117 -3.57 -7.26 13.70
N HIS A 118 -4.37 -6.58 14.51
CA HIS A 118 -4.32 -5.13 14.61
C HIS A 118 -2.95 -4.61 15.07
N ARG A 119 -2.46 -3.55 14.42
CA ARG A 119 -1.17 -2.91 14.68
C ARG A 119 -1.37 -1.39 14.74
N ARG A 120 -1.14 -0.82 15.92
CA ARG A 120 -1.28 0.63 16.14
C ARG A 120 -0.19 1.41 15.42
N GLY A 121 -0.57 2.54 14.82
CA GLY A 121 0.38 3.46 14.19
C GLY A 121 0.98 2.93 12.89
N GLN A 122 0.33 1.97 12.24
CA GLN A 122 0.69 1.56 10.88
C GLN A 122 -0.55 1.45 10.01
N LEU A 123 -0.35 1.55 8.70
CA LEU A 123 -1.35 1.22 7.68
C LEU A 123 -0.69 0.30 6.65
N ALA A 124 -1.37 -0.81 6.33
CA ALA A 124 -0.87 -1.81 5.40
C ALA A 124 -1.60 -1.75 4.05
N TYR A 125 -0.83 -1.96 2.98
CA TYR A 125 -1.28 -1.96 1.61
C TYR A 125 -0.65 -3.12 0.84
N ARG A 126 -1.39 -3.69 -0.12
CA ARG A 126 -0.88 -4.74 -0.99
C ARG A 126 -1.21 -4.52 -2.46
N LEU A 127 -0.29 -4.93 -3.31
CA LEU A 127 -0.47 -5.13 -4.73
C LEU A 127 -0.11 -6.59 -5.04
N TYR A 128 -0.97 -7.25 -5.80
CA TYR A 128 -0.76 -8.62 -6.25
C TYR A 128 -0.35 -8.58 -7.73
N LEU A 129 0.69 -9.34 -8.04
CA LEU A 129 1.27 -9.44 -9.36
C LEU A 129 1.27 -10.90 -9.81
N ASP A 130 1.06 -11.15 -11.08
CA ASP A 130 1.33 -12.45 -11.68
C ASP A 130 2.84 -12.71 -11.87
N THR A 131 3.18 -13.84 -12.48
CA THR A 131 4.56 -14.23 -12.79
C THR A 131 5.25 -13.27 -13.76
N ASP A 132 4.49 -12.56 -14.59
CA ASP A 132 4.97 -11.56 -15.56
C ASP A 132 5.00 -10.13 -14.97
N ARG A 133 4.85 -10.02 -13.64
CA ARG A 133 4.82 -8.77 -12.87
C ARG A 133 3.68 -7.84 -13.27
N GLN A 134 2.60 -8.36 -13.87
CA GLN A 134 1.39 -7.59 -14.16
C GLN A 134 0.44 -7.58 -12.96
N ALA A 135 -0.20 -6.44 -12.72
CA ALA A 135 -1.16 -6.32 -11.65
C ALA A 135 -2.36 -7.24 -11.87
N ILE A 136 -2.69 -8.03 -10.85
CA ILE A 136 -3.84 -8.93 -10.82
C ILE A 136 -4.73 -8.67 -9.60
N PRO A 137 -6.04 -8.99 -9.66
CA PRO A 137 -6.87 -9.00 -8.48
C PRO A 137 -6.30 -9.92 -7.39
N VAL A 138 -6.63 -9.64 -6.13
CA VAL A 138 -6.22 -10.50 -5.01
C VAL A 138 -6.71 -11.95 -5.23
N PRO A 139 -5.80 -12.94 -5.24
CA PRO A 139 -6.20 -14.35 -5.22
C PRO A 139 -6.98 -14.66 -3.94
N HIS A 140 -8.12 -15.34 -4.07
CA HIS A 140 -9.00 -15.65 -2.93
C HIS A 140 -8.24 -16.37 -1.80
N GLN A 141 -7.34 -17.29 -2.17
CA GLN A 141 -6.52 -18.09 -1.27
C GLN A 141 -5.58 -17.25 -0.37
N LEU A 142 -5.32 -15.99 -0.72
CA LEU A 142 -4.43 -15.09 0.02
C LEU A 142 -5.16 -14.10 0.94
N VAL A 143 -6.50 -14.11 0.93
CA VAL A 143 -7.30 -13.16 1.71
C VAL A 143 -7.40 -13.62 3.17
N THR A 144 -6.50 -13.11 4.02
CA THR A 144 -6.51 -13.40 5.47
C THR A 144 -7.07 -12.25 6.33
N CYS A 145 -7.28 -11.07 5.74
CA CYS A 145 -7.83 -9.89 6.38
C CYS A 145 -8.68 -9.09 5.38
N PRO A 146 -9.44 -8.07 5.81
CA PRO A 146 -10.17 -7.21 4.88
C PRO A 146 -9.25 -6.59 3.82
N HIS A 147 -9.65 -6.68 2.55
CA HIS A 147 -8.96 -6.07 1.41
C HIS A 147 -9.91 -5.07 0.76
N TYR A 148 -9.71 -3.79 1.03
CA TYR A 148 -10.49 -2.72 0.40
C TYR A 148 -9.72 -2.19 -0.80
N LEU A 149 -10.41 -1.90 -1.90
CA LEU A 149 -9.76 -1.27 -3.05
C LEU A 149 -9.12 0.06 -2.61
N LEU A 150 -7.84 0.24 -2.92
CA LEU A 150 -7.11 1.48 -2.65
C LEU A 150 -7.65 2.58 -3.59
N PRO A 151 -8.34 3.61 -3.07
CA PRO A 151 -8.99 4.60 -3.93
C PRO A 151 -7.98 5.42 -4.74
N GLY A 152 -8.36 5.80 -5.96
CA GLY A 152 -7.61 6.76 -6.76
C GLY A 152 -6.34 6.23 -7.44
N LEU A 153 -6.26 4.92 -7.70
CA LEU A 153 -5.33 4.36 -8.69
C LEU A 153 -5.94 4.30 -10.11
N ASP A 154 -7.26 4.06 -10.21
CA ASP A 154 -8.00 3.99 -11.49
C ASP A 154 -8.62 5.32 -11.97
N GLY A 155 -8.29 6.46 -11.34
CA GLY A 155 -8.92 7.75 -11.68
C GLY A 155 -10.45 7.79 -11.48
N ARG A 156 -11.05 6.81 -10.79
CA ARG A 156 -12.48 6.81 -10.46
C ARG A 156 -12.74 7.83 -9.35
N ALA A 157 -13.37 8.93 -9.75
CA ALA A 157 -13.72 10.08 -8.93
C ALA A 157 -14.41 9.71 -7.61
N GLU A 158 -14.21 10.58 -6.61
CA GLU A 158 -14.98 10.65 -5.37
C GLU A 158 -16.48 10.45 -5.65
N ILE A 159 -17.12 9.58 -4.86
CA ILE A 159 -18.57 9.52 -4.82
C ILE A 159 -19.04 10.78 -4.07
N THR A 160 -19.39 11.82 -4.82
CA THR A 160 -20.09 12.98 -4.27
C THR A 160 -21.55 12.61 -4.04
N ILE A 161 -21.97 12.52 -2.78
CA ILE A 161 -23.40 12.42 -2.43
C ILE A 161 -23.96 13.85 -2.44
N PRO A 162 -24.91 14.19 -3.34
CA PRO A 162 -25.52 15.51 -3.33
C PRO A 162 -26.48 15.61 -2.13
N THR A 163 -26.17 16.46 -1.17
CA THR A 163 -27.13 16.87 -0.14
C THR A 163 -28.01 17.96 -0.74
N THR A 164 -29.29 17.65 -0.94
CA THR A 164 -30.30 18.64 -1.34
C THR A 164 -30.65 19.50 -0.12
N ALA A 165 -30.64 20.83 -0.30
CA ALA A 165 -31.34 21.77 0.58
C ALA A 165 -32.52 22.34 -0.20
#